data_AF-A0A373Q526-F1
#
_entry.id   AF-A0A373Q526-F1
#
_cell.length_a   1.000
_cell.length_b   1.000
_cell.length_c   1.000
_cell.angle_alpha   90.00
_cell.angle_beta   90.00
_cell.angle_gamma   90.00
#
_symmetry.space_group_name_H-M   'P 1'
#
loop_
_entity.id
_entity.type
_entity.pdbx_description
1 polymer ?
#
loop_
_entity_poly.entity_id
_entity_poly.type
_entity_poly.pdbx_seq_one_letter_code
_entity_poly.pdbx_strand_id
1 'polypeptide(L)' 'MSESNKPSCPYPKCGCVGYGYVPVQEMEEVYDDCTGLMQGTIFPELDLNMCEYGKVCKQWGGGM' A
#
# COMPACT_ATOMS: atom_id res chain seq x y z
N MET A 1 -12.78 -15.84 -25.33
CA MET A 1 -12.75 -15.38 -23.93
C MET A 1 -11.76 -14.23 -23.87
N SER A 2 -12.26 -13.01 -23.69
CA SER A 2 -11.54 -11.75 -23.86
C SER A 2 -10.78 -11.37 -22.58
N GLU A 3 -9.46 -11.49 -22.60
CA GLU A 3 -8.53 -10.90 -21.61
C GLU A 3 -8.36 -9.39 -21.86
N SER A 4 -9.47 -8.65 -21.79
CA SER A 4 -9.46 -7.20 -21.98
C SER A 4 -9.50 -6.48 -20.63
N ASN A 5 -8.46 -5.66 -20.39
CA ASN A 5 -8.33 -4.61 -19.36
C ASN A 5 -7.58 -4.95 -18.06
N LYS A 6 -6.28 -5.23 -18.14
CA LYS A 6 -5.35 -4.73 -17.11
C LYS A 6 -4.60 -3.53 -17.68
N PRO A 7 -4.57 -2.36 -17.02
CA PRO A 7 -3.71 -1.27 -17.45
C PRO A 7 -2.26 -1.72 -17.28
N SER A 8 -1.67 -2.24 -18.37
CA SER A 8 -0.24 -2.46 -18.43
C SER A 8 0.42 -1.10 -18.54
N CYS A 9 1.37 -0.82 -17.66
CA CYS A 9 2.26 0.32 -17.84
C CYS A 9 2.78 0.27 -19.29
N PRO A 10 2.57 1.33 -20.10
CA PRO A 10 2.83 1.28 -21.54
C PRO A 10 4.30 0.99 -21.89
N TYR A 11 5.19 0.99 -20.90
CA TYR A 11 6.61 0.70 -21.03
C TYR A 11 7.05 -0.44 -20.10
N PRO A 12 6.95 -1.71 -20.54
CA PRO A 12 7.37 -2.88 -19.74
C PRO A 12 8.89 -2.95 -19.48
N LYS A 13 9.69 -2.04 -20.07
CA LYS A 13 11.15 -1.87 -19.87
C LYS A 13 11.58 -0.42 -19.59
N CYS A 14 10.67 0.44 -19.13
CA CYS A 14 10.95 1.89 -19.00
C CYS A 14 12.21 2.21 -18.18
N GLY A 15 12.55 1.36 -17.20
CA GLY A 15 13.57 1.69 -16.19
C GLY A 15 13.17 2.90 -15.33
N CYS A 16 11.95 3.40 -15.51
CA CYS A 16 11.43 4.59 -14.88
C CYS A 16 11.15 4.29 -13.41
N VAL A 17 11.95 4.88 -12.53
CA VAL A 17 11.78 4.80 -11.09
C VAL A 17 10.45 5.47 -10.76
N GLY A 18 9.50 4.69 -10.26
CA GLY A 18 8.28 5.21 -9.68
C GLY A 18 8.60 5.82 -8.31
N TYR A 19 8.16 7.05 -8.09
CA TYR A 19 8.27 7.71 -6.79
C TYR A 19 6.92 7.62 -6.09
N GLY A 20 6.88 6.98 -4.93
CA GLY A 20 5.77 7.06 -4.00
C GLY A 20 6.11 8.08 -2.92
N TYR A 21 5.24 9.07 -2.70
CA TYR A 21 5.34 9.90 -1.51
C TYR A 21 4.80 9.10 -0.33
N VAL A 22 5.68 8.82 0.64
CA VAL A 22 5.30 8.24 1.92
C VAL A 22 5.32 9.37 2.94
N PRO A 23 4.17 9.80 3.49
CA PRO A 23 4.14 10.80 4.54
C PRO A 23 4.85 10.27 5.79
N VAL A 24 5.41 11.18 6.59
CA VAL A 24 5.92 10.82 7.92
C VAL A 24 4.74 10.33 8.76
N GLN A 25 4.89 9.15 9.34
CA GLN A 25 3.91 8.54 10.23
C GLN A 25 4.54 8.50 11.63
N GLU A 26 3.87 9.14 12.59
CA GLU A 26 4.24 9.10 14.00
C GLU A 26 3.29 8.14 14.70
N MET A 27 3.78 6.95 15.04
CA MET A 27 3.02 5.91 15.74
C MET A 27 3.78 5.53 17.02
N GLU A 28 3.07 4.98 18.00
CA GLU A 28 3.63 4.74 19.34
C GLU A 28 4.45 3.45 19.40
N GLU A 29 4.12 2.46 18.57
CA GLU A 29 4.75 1.14 18.57
C GLU A 29 5.22 0.74 17.15
N VAL A 30 6.28 -0.07 17.10
CA VAL A 30 6.79 -0.67 15.87
C VAL A 30 7.09 -2.15 16.09
N TYR A 31 6.85 -2.96 15.07
CA TYR A 31 7.29 -4.34 15.01
C TYR A 31 8.81 -4.44 14.84
N ASP A 32 9.36 -5.61 15.16
CA ASP A 32 10.70 -5.98 14.73
C ASP A 32 10.78 -6.16 13.21
N ASP A 33 12.00 -6.09 12.67
CA ASP A 33 12.27 -6.13 11.23
C ASP A 33 11.64 -7.33 10.52
N CYS A 34 11.67 -8.51 11.15
CA CYS A 34 11.15 -9.74 10.54
C CYS A 34 9.63 -9.73 10.50
N THR A 35 9.00 -9.35 11.61
CA THR A 35 7.54 -9.27 11.70
C THR A 35 6.99 -8.18 10.77
N GLY A 36 7.62 -7.01 10.73
CA GLY A 36 7.20 -5.93 9.85
C GLY A 36 7.26 -6.31 8.37
N LEU A 37 8.31 -7.06 7.97
CA LEU A 37 8.43 -7.58 6.61
C LEU A 37 7.33 -8.60 6.28
N MET A 38 6.93 -9.43 7.25
CA MET A 38 5.86 -10.42 7.05
C MET A 38 4.48 -9.78 6.91
N GLN A 39 4.18 -8.71 7.67
CA GLN A 39 2.89 -8.03 7.62
C GLN A 39 2.78 -6.98 6.51
N GLY A 40 3.91 -6.54 5.95
CA GLY A 40 3.95 -5.48 4.94
C GLY A 40 3.82 -4.07 5.51
N THR A 41 3.91 -3.94 6.84
CA THR A 41 3.96 -2.68 7.60
C THR A 41 4.77 -2.91 8.88
N ILE A 42 5.55 -1.91 9.30
CA ILE A 42 6.22 -1.93 10.60
C ILE A 42 5.32 -1.40 11.73
N PHE A 43 4.24 -0.72 11.38
CA PHE A 43 3.32 -0.10 12.34
C PHE A 43 2.13 -1.03 12.60
N PRO A 44 1.94 -1.52 13.84
CA PRO A 44 0.85 -2.42 14.21
C PRO A 44 -0.54 -1.87 13.88
N GLU A 45 -0.74 -0.56 14.01
CA GLU A 45 -2.04 0.06 13.75
C GLU A 45 -2.41 0.09 12.26
N LEU A 46 -1.43 -0.17 11.38
CA LEU A 46 -1.63 -0.30 9.94
C LEU A 46 -1.71 -1.77 9.49
N ASP A 47 -1.51 -2.74 10.39
CA ASP A 47 -1.69 -4.18 10.13
C ASP A 47 -3.19 -4.50 10.09
N LEU A 48 -3.85 -3.96 9.06
CA LEU A 48 -5.27 -4.06 8.84
C LEU A 48 -5.53 -5.07 7.73
N ASN A 49 -6.45 -6.01 7.99
CA ASN A 49 -6.88 -6.90 6.93
C ASN A 49 -7.69 -6.13 5.87
N MET A 50 -7.85 -6.72 4.68
CA MET A 50 -8.57 -6.08 3.57
C MET A 50 -10.02 -5.67 3.93
N CYS A 51 -10.66 -6.38 4.87
CA CYS A 51 -12.01 -6.07 5.34
C CYS A 51 -12.06 -4.85 6.27
N GLU A 52 -10.94 -4.50 6.91
CA GLU A 52 -10.78 -3.36 7.82
C GLU A 52 -10.31 -2.11 7.08
N TYR A 53 -9.39 -2.28 6.12
CA TYR A 53 -8.82 -1.18 5.32
C TYR A 53 -9.91 -0.30 4.68
N GLY A 54 -11.01 -0.89 4.20
CA GLY A 54 -12.14 -0.17 3.59
C GLY A 54 -13.12 0.50 4.57
N LYS A 55 -12.98 0.25 5.88
CA LYS A 55 -13.79 0.90 6.94
C LYS A 55 -13.11 2.13 7.51
N VAL A 56 -11.77 2.13 7.55
CA VAL A 56 -10.95 3.18 8.18
C VAL A 56 -10.67 4.34 7.22
N CYS A 57 -10.61 4.09 5.91
CA CYS A 57 -10.36 5.13 4.91
C CYS A 57 -11.59 5.40 4.02
N LYS A 58 -12.44 6.33 4.42
CA LYS A 58 -13.40 6.99 3.50
C LYS A 58 -13.35 8.52 3.51
N GLN A 59 -12.60 9.11 4.44
CA GLN A 59 -12.62 10.55 4.60
C GLN A 59 -11.45 11.26 3.88
N TRP A 60 -10.26 10.64 3.81
CA TRP A 60 -9.02 11.32 3.36
C TRP A 60 -8.11 10.51 2.40
N GLY A 61 -8.46 9.28 2.02
CA GLY A 61 -7.69 8.47 1.08
C GLY A 61 -8.59 7.46 0.36
N GLY A 62 -8.45 7.35 -0.97
CA GLY A 62 -9.34 6.58 -1.85
C GLY A 62 -10.37 7.44 -2.61
N GLY A 63 -10.08 8.71 -2.84
CA GLY A 63 -10.87 9.59 -3.70
C GLY A 63 -10.38 9.53 -5.15
N MET A 64 -11.26 9.04 -6.01
CA MET A 64 -11.18 8.83 -7.48
C MET A 64 -10.56 7.52 -7.94
#